data_AF-A0A8T1X1R2-F1
#
_entry.id   AF-A0A8T1X1R2-F1
#
_cell.length_a   1.000
_cell.length_b   1.000
_cell.length_c   1.000
_cell.angle_alpha   90.00
_cell.angle_beta   90.00
_cell.angle_gamma   90.00
#
_symmetry.space_group_name_H-M   'P 1'
#
loop_
_entity.id
_entity.type
_entity.pdbx_description
1 polymer ?
#
loop_
_entity_poly.entity_id
_entity_poly.type
_entity_poly.pdbx_seq_one_letter_code
_entity_poly.pdbx_strand_id
1 'polypeptide(L)'
;MTSDMLKNLLILQHQAAKTLIVEYHQQTEAYVQQFKRLPVSQDPAEAAHDAKIPLRELNSASPSLTDGCAVSELILQATKDNCGADVCATSPDHLEAFLETARKSIKTAEDRVHFLFVLDATLAKSRSNSGPQQSEMLGRFESKQGYALLVEWFAACCSYKDEASKAFVELLLLVLQRNVPGQQYTRKKLVRDLSNYKKFLKGKKNKELFQTVTDKYRESFN
;
A
#
# COMPACT_ATOMS: atom_id res chain seq x y z
N MET A 1 18.22 19.63 -27.84
CA MET A 1 17.06 20.31 -27.23
C MET A 1 17.12 21.78 -27.62
N THR A 2 16.08 22.35 -28.23
CA THR A 2 16.04 23.76 -28.62
C THR A 2 15.81 24.65 -27.40
N SER A 3 16.41 25.84 -27.39
CA SER A 3 16.35 26.79 -26.26
C SER A 3 14.90 27.09 -25.82
N ASP A 4 13.97 27.14 -26.77
CA ASP A 4 12.56 27.43 -26.49
C ASP A 4 11.83 26.27 -25.81
N MET A 5 12.21 25.02 -26.09
CA MET A 5 11.64 23.85 -25.42
C MET A 5 12.07 23.79 -23.95
N LEU A 6 13.32 24.20 -23.65
CA LEU A 6 13.82 24.31 -22.28
C LEU A 6 13.13 25.44 -21.52
N LYS A 7 12.93 26.61 -22.14
CA LYS A 7 12.18 27.72 -21.53
C LYS A 7 10.74 27.34 -21.21
N ASN A 8 10.05 26.66 -22.11
CA ASN A 8 8.67 26.22 -21.89
C ASN A 8 8.58 25.19 -20.75
N LEU A 9 9.53 24.26 -20.64
CA LEU A 9 9.60 23.33 -19.51
C LEU A 9 9.82 24.05 -18.17
N LEU A 10 10.70 25.05 -18.14
CA LEU A 10 10.96 25.82 -16.93
C LEU A 10 9.75 26.66 -16.50
N ILE A 11 9.00 27.23 -17.45
CA ILE A 11 7.76 27.96 -17.17
C ILE A 11 6.70 27.02 -16.58
N LEU A 12 6.53 25.82 -17.16
CA LEU A 12 5.59 24.83 -16.66
C LEU A 12 5.96 24.34 -15.25
N GLN A 13 7.25 24.09 -15.00
CA GLN A 13 7.72 23.72 -13.66
C GLN A 13 7.50 24.84 -12.64
N HIS A 14 7.75 26.10 -13.03
CA HIS A 14 7.52 27.25 -12.16
C HIS A 14 6.04 27.42 -11.82
N GLN A 15 5.14 27.24 -12.80
CA GLN A 15 3.70 27.30 -12.59
C GLN A 15 3.19 26.15 -11.71
N ALA A 16 3.72 24.94 -11.89
CA ALA A 16 3.40 23.80 -11.05
C ALA A 16 3.84 24.04 -9.60
N ALA A 17 5.07 24.51 -9.39
CA ALA A 17 5.59 24.84 -8.05
C ALA A 17 4.75 25.95 -7.38
N LYS A 18 4.38 26.99 -8.11
CA LYS A 18 3.52 28.07 -7.60
C LYS A 18 2.16 27.55 -7.15
N THR A 19 1.57 26.62 -7.92
CA THR A 19 0.28 26.01 -7.59
C THR A 19 0.38 25.15 -6.33
N LEU A 20 1.43 24.34 -6.21
CA LEU A 20 1.68 23.51 -5.03
C LEU A 20 1.89 24.33 -3.76
N ILE A 21 2.58 25.48 -3.85
CA ILE A 21 2.77 26.38 -2.70
C ILE A 21 1.43 26.93 -2.22
N VAL A 22 0.58 27.39 -3.13
CA VAL A 22 -0.75 27.91 -2.78
C VAL A 22 -1.61 26.82 -2.15
N GLU A 23 -1.58 25.62 -2.71
CA GLU A 23 -2.33 24.48 -2.18
C GLU A 23 -1.86 24.05 -0.79
N TYR A 24 -0.54 24.00 -0.57
CA TYR A 24 0.03 23.71 0.74
C TYR A 24 -0.43 24.71 1.80
N HIS A 25 -0.46 26.00 1.46
CA HIS A 25 -0.96 27.04 2.37
C HIS A 25 -2.46 26.86 2.67
N GLN A 26 -3.28 26.58 1.67
CA GLN A 26 -4.72 26.36 1.84
C GLN A 26 -5.02 25.12 2.68
N GLN A 27 -4.31 24.02 2.47
CA GLN A 27 -4.48 22.80 3.25
C GLN A 27 -4.00 22.97 4.70
N THR A 28 -2.87 23.66 4.90
CA THR A 28 -2.36 23.99 6.23
C THR A 28 -3.37 24.86 6.98
N GLU A 29 -3.94 25.85 6.30
CA GLU A 29 -4.94 26.74 6.90
C GLU A 29 -6.24 26.01 7.24
N ALA A 30 -6.75 25.17 6.35
CA ALA A 30 -7.92 24.34 6.63
C ALA A 30 -7.66 23.36 7.80
N TYR A 31 -6.45 22.80 7.89
CA TYR A 31 -6.04 21.97 9.02
C TYR A 31 -6.06 22.77 10.34
N VAL A 32 -5.49 23.99 10.34
CA VAL A 32 -5.51 24.87 11.51
C VAL A 32 -6.94 25.26 11.89
N GLN A 33 -7.83 25.55 10.93
CA GLN A 33 -9.25 25.81 11.20
C GLN A 33 -9.94 24.62 11.89
N GLN A 34 -9.62 23.39 11.47
CA GLN A 34 -10.25 22.18 11.97
C GLN A 34 -9.67 21.68 13.30
N PHE A 35 -8.36 21.83 13.50
CA PHE A 35 -7.62 21.23 14.62
C PHE A 35 -6.99 22.24 15.59
N LYS A 36 -7.06 23.55 15.28
CA LYS A 36 -6.53 24.67 16.09
C LYS A 36 -5.04 24.56 16.44
N ARG A 37 -4.28 23.93 15.56
CA ARG A 37 -2.83 23.69 15.73
C ARG A 37 -2.15 23.53 14.37
N LEU A 38 -0.85 23.81 14.33
CA LEU A 38 -0.03 23.63 13.13
C LEU A 38 0.17 22.14 12.83
N PRO A 39 0.10 21.71 11.56
CA PRO A 39 0.21 20.29 11.21
C PRO A 39 1.58 19.69 11.50
N VAL A 40 2.65 20.48 11.41
CA VAL A 40 4.04 19.99 11.54
C VAL A 40 4.59 20.14 12.96
N SER A 41 4.48 21.33 13.56
CA SER A 41 5.01 21.57 14.91
C SER A 41 4.03 21.22 16.03
N GLN A 42 2.74 21.02 15.70
CA GLN A 42 1.66 20.80 16.66
C GLN A 42 1.42 21.97 17.64
N ASP A 43 2.08 23.11 17.43
CA ASP A 43 1.87 24.29 18.23
C ASP A 43 0.44 24.83 18.03
N PRO A 44 -0.18 25.38 19.09
CA PRO A 44 -1.48 26.04 18.97
C PRO A 44 -1.41 27.16 17.93
N ALA A 45 -2.37 27.18 17.02
CA ALA A 45 -2.46 28.21 15.99
C ALA A 45 -3.91 28.53 15.67
N GLU A 46 -4.15 29.79 15.34
CA GLU A 46 -5.43 30.28 14.83
C GLU A 46 -5.33 30.46 13.32
N ALA A 47 -6.44 30.16 12.64
CA ALA A 47 -6.50 30.33 11.20
C ALA A 47 -6.45 31.81 10.85
N ALA A 48 -5.73 32.16 9.78
CA ALA A 48 -5.58 33.55 9.38
C ALA A 48 -6.86 34.12 8.75
N HIS A 49 -7.72 33.26 8.19
CA HIS A 49 -8.98 33.65 7.57
C HIS A 49 -10.19 33.00 8.26
N ASP A 50 -11.23 33.78 8.52
CA ASP A 50 -12.50 33.34 9.13
C ASP A 50 -13.39 32.53 8.15
N ALA A 51 -13.21 32.75 6.84
CA ALA A 51 -13.92 32.00 5.82
C ALA A 51 -13.42 30.55 5.80
N LYS A 52 -14.33 29.61 6.04
CA LYS A 52 -14.03 28.17 5.96
C LYS A 52 -13.60 27.85 4.53
N ILE A 53 -12.31 27.56 4.33
CA ILE A 53 -11.80 27.19 3.01
C ILE A 53 -12.35 25.78 2.75
N PRO A 54 -13.23 25.59 1.75
CA PRO A 54 -13.65 24.25 1.39
C PRO A 54 -12.41 23.52 0.89
N LEU A 55 -11.93 22.55 1.68
CA LEU A 55 -11.01 21.55 1.16
C LEU A 55 -11.68 20.97 -0.08
N ARG A 56 -10.97 20.96 -1.21
CA ARG A 56 -11.50 20.44 -2.47
C ARG A 56 -12.00 19.03 -2.19
N GLU A 57 -13.32 18.85 -2.17
CA GLU A 57 -13.91 17.53 -2.22
C GLU A 57 -13.40 16.91 -3.51
N LEU A 58 -12.75 15.75 -3.42
CA LEU A 58 -12.36 14.92 -4.55
C LEU A 58 -13.63 14.34 -5.18
N ASN A 59 -14.55 15.20 -5.62
CA ASN A 59 -15.72 14.83 -6.39
C ASN A 59 -15.24 14.61 -7.83
N SER A 60 -15.19 13.32 -8.15
CA SER A 60 -15.41 12.72 -9.47
C SER A 60 -15.87 13.69 -10.57
N ALA A 61 -15.18 13.60 -11.72
CA ALA A 61 -15.43 14.32 -12.98
C ALA A 61 -14.66 15.66 -13.18
N SER A 62 -13.34 15.55 -13.37
CA SER A 62 -12.59 16.36 -14.34
C SER A 62 -11.32 15.60 -14.71
N PRO A 63 -10.94 15.50 -16.00
CA PRO A 63 -9.74 14.79 -16.41
C PRO A 63 -8.52 15.69 -16.13
N SER A 64 -8.07 15.73 -14.88
CA SER A 64 -6.81 16.35 -14.48
C SER A 64 -5.70 15.32 -14.51
N LEU A 65 -4.61 15.67 -15.17
CA LEU A 65 -3.40 14.88 -15.47
C LEU A 65 -2.54 14.48 -14.23
N THR A 66 -3.17 14.12 -13.12
CA THR A 66 -2.54 13.48 -11.96
C THR A 66 -3.47 12.41 -11.42
N ASP A 67 -3.65 11.34 -12.19
CA ASP A 67 -4.25 10.09 -11.72
C ASP A 67 -3.23 9.38 -10.81
N GLY A 68 -3.62 9.14 -9.56
CA GLY A 68 -2.91 8.20 -8.70
C GLY A 68 -2.59 8.72 -7.30
N CYS A 69 -3.59 8.87 -6.44
CA CYS A 69 -3.57 8.42 -5.03
C CYS A 69 -4.88 8.77 -4.30
N ALA A 70 -6.05 8.44 -4.87
CA ALA A 70 -7.26 8.43 -4.05
C ALA A 70 -7.20 7.16 -3.18
N VAL A 71 -6.93 7.30 -1.88
CA VAL A 71 -7.01 6.16 -0.96
C VAL A 71 -8.45 5.69 -0.95
N SER A 72 -8.68 4.44 -1.35
CA SER A 72 -10.00 3.82 -1.38
C SER A 72 -10.71 4.00 -0.04
N GLU A 73 -11.93 4.54 -0.05
CA GLU A 73 -12.76 4.72 1.16
C GLU A 73 -12.95 3.42 1.92
N LEU A 74 -13.01 2.30 1.19
CA LEU A 74 -13.13 0.97 1.78
C LEU A 74 -11.89 0.61 2.61
N ILE A 75 -10.70 0.90 2.07
CA ILE A 75 -9.45 0.66 2.78
C ILE A 75 -9.30 1.66 3.93
N LEU A 76 -9.65 2.93 3.71
CA LEU A 76 -9.63 3.94 4.76
C LEU A 76 -10.49 3.53 5.95
N GLN A 77 -11.70 3.02 5.70
CA GLN A 77 -12.59 2.54 6.74
C GLN A 77 -12.05 1.28 7.41
N ALA A 78 -11.60 0.29 6.63
CA ALA A 78 -11.00 -0.94 7.17
C ALA A 78 -9.76 -0.65 8.03
N THR A 79 -8.95 0.32 7.64
CA THR A 79 -7.79 0.79 8.42
C THR A 79 -8.22 1.53 9.68
N LYS A 80 -9.24 2.39 9.64
CA LYS A 80 -9.76 3.03 10.86
C LYS A 80 -10.29 2.01 11.87
N ASP A 81 -10.96 0.97 11.38
CA ASP A 81 -11.62 -0.02 12.23
C ASP A 81 -10.62 -1.02 12.84
N ASN A 82 -9.50 -1.28 12.16
CA ASN A 82 -8.59 -2.37 12.53
C ASN A 82 -7.13 -1.93 12.81
N CYS A 83 -6.76 -0.70 12.49
CA CYS A 83 -5.38 -0.23 12.60
C CYS A 83 -5.20 0.93 13.59
N GLY A 84 -3.97 1.04 14.11
CA GLY A 84 -3.55 2.12 15.01
C GLY A 84 -3.09 3.36 14.26
N ALA A 85 -2.57 4.34 15.01
CA ALA A 85 -2.05 5.61 14.47
C ALA A 85 -0.89 5.43 13.45
N ASP A 86 -0.25 4.27 13.47
CA ASP A 86 0.84 3.88 12.57
C ASP A 86 0.37 3.04 11.38
N VAL A 87 -0.95 2.99 11.12
CA VAL A 87 -1.54 2.31 9.96
C VAL A 87 -1.18 0.80 9.95
N CYS A 88 -1.08 0.21 11.14
CA CYS A 88 -0.81 -1.22 11.35
C CYS A 88 -1.91 -1.84 12.20
N ALA A 89 -2.23 -3.12 11.96
CA ALA A 89 -3.16 -3.84 12.84
C ALA A 89 -2.61 -3.87 14.28
N THR A 90 -3.45 -3.50 15.24
CA THR A 90 -3.02 -3.35 16.65
C THR A 90 -3.08 -4.66 17.44
N SER A 91 -3.81 -5.67 16.94
CA SER A 91 -3.93 -6.99 17.55
C SER A 91 -4.11 -8.09 16.48
N PRO A 92 -3.88 -9.37 16.84
CA PRO A 92 -4.15 -10.50 15.94
C PRO A 92 -5.61 -10.55 15.45
N ASP A 93 -6.57 -10.20 16.31
CA ASP A 93 -8.00 -10.19 15.95
C ASP A 93 -8.32 -9.09 14.93
N HIS A 94 -7.70 -7.91 15.08
CA HIS A 94 -7.85 -6.85 14.10
C HIS A 94 -7.19 -7.20 12.75
N LEU A 95 -6.06 -7.92 12.76
CA LEU A 95 -5.47 -8.45 11.52
C LEU A 95 -6.41 -9.46 10.85
N GLU A 96 -7.06 -10.33 11.62
CA GLU A 96 -8.06 -11.26 11.09
C GLU A 96 -9.25 -10.54 10.45
N ALA A 97 -9.83 -9.55 11.15
CA ALA A 97 -10.93 -8.75 10.62
C ALA A 97 -10.52 -7.95 9.37
N PHE A 98 -9.28 -7.46 9.31
CA PHE A 98 -8.72 -6.81 8.15
C PHE A 98 -8.60 -7.77 6.95
N LEU A 99 -8.12 -9.00 7.17
CA LEU A 99 -8.06 -10.05 6.13
C LEU A 99 -9.46 -10.47 5.64
N GLU A 100 -10.44 -10.55 6.53
CA GLU A 100 -11.82 -10.84 6.16
C GLU A 100 -12.44 -9.75 5.29
N THR A 101 -12.13 -8.48 5.58
CA THR A 101 -12.54 -7.34 4.75
C THR A 101 -11.95 -7.45 3.35
N ALA A 102 -10.69 -7.87 3.25
CA ALA A 102 -10.04 -8.09 1.97
C ALA A 102 -10.70 -9.16 1.12
N ARG A 103 -11.09 -10.29 1.74
CA ARG A 103 -11.78 -11.37 1.01
C ARG A 103 -13.14 -10.95 0.48
N LYS A 104 -13.89 -10.17 1.27
CA LYS A 104 -15.29 -9.84 0.96
C LYS A 104 -15.39 -8.66 -0.01
N SER A 105 -14.52 -7.67 0.15
CA SER A 105 -14.80 -6.34 -0.39
C SER A 105 -13.70 -5.77 -1.28
N ILE A 106 -12.45 -6.26 -1.18
CA ILE A 106 -11.35 -5.78 -2.02
C ILE A 106 -11.40 -6.42 -3.40
N LYS A 107 -11.75 -5.61 -4.42
CA LYS A 107 -11.92 -6.10 -5.80
C LYS A 107 -11.01 -5.39 -6.79
N THR A 108 -10.68 -4.12 -6.56
CA THR A 108 -9.89 -3.33 -7.50
C THR A 108 -8.39 -3.51 -7.28
N ALA A 109 -7.59 -3.18 -8.30
CA ALA A 109 -6.13 -3.19 -8.17
C ALA A 109 -5.63 -2.16 -7.15
N GLU A 110 -6.25 -0.99 -7.10
CA GLU A 110 -5.93 0.08 -6.15
C GLU A 110 -6.17 -0.34 -4.71
N ASP A 111 -7.32 -0.97 -4.43
CA ASP A 111 -7.63 -1.51 -3.09
C ASP A 111 -6.56 -2.52 -2.64
N ARG A 112 -6.14 -3.40 -3.56
CA ARG A 112 -5.14 -4.44 -3.27
C ARG A 112 -3.77 -3.83 -2.99
N VAL A 113 -3.39 -2.75 -3.69
CA VAL A 113 -2.12 -2.03 -3.44
C VAL A 113 -2.14 -1.41 -2.04
N HIS A 114 -3.19 -0.67 -1.69
CA HIS A 114 -3.31 -0.06 -0.37
C HIS A 114 -3.35 -1.13 0.74
N PHE A 115 -4.08 -2.23 0.51
CA PHE A 115 -4.10 -3.35 1.43
C PHE A 115 -2.72 -3.98 1.63
N LEU A 116 -1.99 -4.22 0.54
CA LEU A 116 -0.63 -4.75 0.61
C LEU A 116 0.30 -3.84 1.40
N PHE A 117 0.13 -2.52 1.29
CA PHE A 117 0.91 -1.56 2.06
C PHE A 117 0.63 -1.67 3.56
N VAL A 118 -0.65 -1.65 3.97
CA VAL A 118 -1.06 -1.83 5.37
C VAL A 118 -0.61 -3.19 5.91
N LEU A 119 -0.70 -4.24 5.08
CA LEU A 119 -0.25 -5.58 5.44
C LEU A 119 1.27 -5.65 5.63
N ASP A 120 2.07 -5.12 4.70
CA ASP A 120 3.54 -5.13 4.82
C ASP A 120 3.98 -4.35 6.06
N ALA A 121 3.36 -3.19 6.31
CA ALA A 121 3.62 -2.40 7.51
C ALA A 121 3.27 -3.18 8.80
N THR A 122 2.10 -3.80 8.85
CA THR A 122 1.64 -4.62 9.98
C THR A 122 2.61 -5.78 10.27
N LEU A 123 2.99 -6.53 9.23
CA LEU A 123 3.90 -7.66 9.38
C LEU A 123 5.33 -7.21 9.70
N ALA A 124 5.78 -6.06 9.16
CA ALA A 124 7.08 -5.49 9.47
C ALA A 124 7.17 -5.03 10.94
N LYS A 125 6.16 -4.34 11.45
CA LYS A 125 6.09 -3.94 12.86
C LYS A 125 6.03 -5.16 13.79
N SER A 126 5.28 -6.18 13.38
CA SER A 126 5.23 -7.44 14.13
C SER A 126 6.61 -8.10 14.21
N ARG A 127 7.48 -7.91 13.21
CA ARG A 127 8.87 -8.40 13.26
C ARG A 127 9.79 -7.57 14.16
N SER A 128 9.62 -6.24 14.19
CA SER A 128 10.51 -5.35 14.94
C SER A 128 10.27 -5.40 16.44
N ASN A 129 9.06 -5.77 16.87
CA ASN A 129 8.70 -5.87 18.28
C ASN A 129 9.04 -7.26 18.81
N SER A 130 10.02 -7.37 19.71
CA SER A 130 10.38 -8.61 20.39
C SER A 130 9.41 -8.88 21.56
N GLY A 131 8.39 -9.71 21.32
CA GLY A 131 7.43 -10.11 22.37
C GLY A 131 6.52 -11.27 21.96
N PRO A 132 5.80 -11.92 22.90
CA PRO A 132 4.92 -13.06 22.60
C PRO A 132 3.82 -12.72 21.57
N GLN A 133 3.40 -11.46 21.52
CA GLN A 133 2.43 -10.93 20.56
C GLN A 133 2.91 -10.98 19.09
N GLN A 134 4.23 -10.97 18.84
CA GLN A 134 4.82 -11.08 17.50
C GLN A 134 4.56 -12.44 16.86
N SER A 135 4.84 -13.52 17.61
CA SER A 135 4.63 -14.89 17.14
C SER A 135 3.15 -15.14 16.89
N GLU A 136 2.29 -14.56 17.74
CA GLU A 136 0.85 -14.67 17.60
C GLU A 136 0.33 -13.96 16.35
N MET A 137 0.79 -12.75 16.03
CA MET A 137 0.33 -12.01 14.85
C MET A 137 0.70 -12.74 13.54
N LEU A 138 1.95 -13.20 13.43
CA LEU A 138 2.42 -13.94 12.26
C LEU A 138 1.75 -15.31 12.14
N GLY A 139 1.58 -16.01 13.27
CA GLY A 139 0.83 -17.27 13.34
C GLY A 139 -0.66 -17.09 12.99
N ARG A 140 -1.27 -15.98 13.39
CA ARG A 140 -2.66 -15.64 13.03
C ARG A 140 -2.79 -15.37 11.54
N PHE A 141 -1.86 -14.61 10.95
CA PHE A 141 -1.80 -14.39 9.51
C PHE A 141 -1.72 -15.71 8.72
N GLU A 142 -0.85 -16.64 9.16
CA GLU A 142 -0.73 -17.94 8.53
C GLU A 142 -1.97 -18.82 8.70
N SER A 143 -2.46 -18.97 9.94
CA SER A 143 -3.63 -19.81 10.26
C SER A 143 -4.90 -19.32 9.60
N LYS A 144 -5.06 -18.00 9.44
CA LYS A 144 -6.18 -17.38 8.74
C LYS A 144 -5.91 -17.22 7.25
N GLN A 145 -5.08 -18.06 6.64
CA GLN A 145 -4.89 -18.15 5.18
C GLN A 145 -4.50 -16.82 4.51
N GLY A 146 -3.77 -15.94 5.20
CA GLY A 146 -3.34 -14.66 4.63
C GLY A 146 -2.46 -14.84 3.39
N TYR A 147 -1.56 -15.83 3.41
CA TYR A 147 -0.75 -16.19 2.24
C TYR A 147 -1.58 -16.75 1.08
N ALA A 148 -2.71 -17.41 1.33
CA ALA A 148 -3.57 -17.91 0.26
C ALA A 148 -4.22 -16.75 -0.51
N LEU A 149 -4.62 -15.69 0.19
CA LEU A 149 -5.13 -14.45 -0.42
C LEU A 149 -4.08 -13.80 -1.33
N LEU A 150 -2.82 -13.77 -0.90
CA LEU A 150 -1.72 -13.24 -1.72
C LEU A 150 -1.49 -14.08 -2.97
N VAL A 151 -1.56 -15.41 -2.87
CA VAL A 151 -1.45 -16.30 -4.03
C VAL A 151 -2.62 -16.10 -5.00
N GLU A 152 -3.84 -15.90 -4.49
CA GLU A 152 -5.02 -15.61 -5.31
C GLU A 152 -4.84 -14.32 -6.12
N TRP A 153 -4.38 -13.25 -5.47
CA TRP A 153 -4.14 -11.98 -6.17
C TRP A 153 -2.96 -12.07 -7.14
N PHE A 154 -1.91 -12.80 -6.79
CA PHE A 154 -0.80 -13.09 -7.70
C PHE A 154 -1.28 -13.83 -8.95
N ALA A 155 -2.11 -14.87 -8.78
CA ALA A 155 -2.70 -15.63 -9.86
C ALA A 155 -3.55 -14.74 -10.78
N ALA A 156 -4.44 -13.93 -10.19
CA ALA A 156 -5.31 -13.01 -10.92
C ALA A 156 -4.49 -12.02 -11.76
N CYS A 157 -3.45 -11.39 -11.20
CA CYS A 157 -2.64 -10.42 -11.93
C CYS A 157 -1.70 -11.06 -12.96
N CYS A 158 -1.27 -12.31 -12.76
CA CYS A 158 -0.49 -13.05 -13.77
C CYS A 158 -1.30 -13.36 -15.03
N SER A 159 -2.63 -13.37 -14.96
CA SER A 159 -3.50 -13.58 -16.12
C SER A 159 -3.55 -12.38 -17.07
N TYR A 160 -3.20 -11.18 -16.60
CA TYR A 160 -3.22 -9.95 -17.38
C TYR A 160 -1.82 -9.56 -17.89
N LYS A 161 -1.78 -8.78 -18.97
CA LYS A 161 -0.53 -8.39 -19.66
C LYS A 161 -0.20 -6.90 -19.53
N ASP A 162 -1.07 -6.11 -18.92
CA ASP A 162 -0.90 -4.68 -18.74
C ASP A 162 0.21 -4.37 -17.71
N GLU A 163 0.74 -3.14 -17.77
CA GLU A 163 1.83 -2.71 -16.90
C GLU A 163 1.41 -2.61 -15.43
N ALA A 164 0.15 -2.27 -15.13
CA ALA A 164 -0.33 -2.18 -13.75
C ALA A 164 -0.33 -3.56 -13.08
N SER A 165 -0.80 -4.59 -13.78
CA SER A 165 -0.75 -5.98 -13.30
C SER A 165 0.69 -6.47 -13.10
N LYS A 166 1.63 -6.10 -13.97
CA LYS A 166 3.06 -6.43 -13.79
C LYS A 166 3.65 -5.74 -12.57
N ALA A 167 3.36 -4.45 -12.38
CA ALA A 167 3.83 -3.67 -11.24
C ALA A 167 3.25 -4.19 -9.92
N PHE A 168 1.96 -4.55 -9.91
CA PHE A 168 1.33 -5.18 -8.76
C PHE A 168 1.98 -6.53 -8.40
N VAL A 169 2.25 -7.37 -9.40
CA VAL A 169 2.96 -8.64 -9.18
C VAL A 169 4.34 -8.40 -8.60
N GLU A 170 5.07 -7.39 -9.08
CA GLU A 170 6.37 -7.02 -8.52
C GLU A 170 6.25 -6.66 -7.03
N LEU A 171 5.30 -5.78 -6.69
CA LEU A 171 5.05 -5.33 -5.33
C LEU A 171 4.68 -6.50 -4.41
N LEU A 172 3.80 -7.39 -4.87
CA LEU A 172 3.40 -8.58 -4.12
C LEU A 172 4.59 -9.53 -3.87
N LEU A 173 5.43 -9.75 -4.88
CA LEU A 173 6.63 -10.58 -4.72
C LEU A 173 7.63 -9.97 -3.74
N LEU A 174 7.78 -8.64 -3.71
CA LEU A 174 8.61 -7.94 -2.71
C LEU A 174 8.06 -8.14 -1.29
N VAL A 175 6.73 -8.07 -1.11
CA VAL A 175 6.07 -8.38 0.17
C VAL A 175 6.36 -9.82 0.55
N LEU A 176 6.20 -10.80 -0.34
CA LEU A 176 6.52 -12.20 -0.04
C LEU A 176 8.00 -12.42 0.31
N GLN A 177 8.91 -11.72 -0.38
CA GLN A 177 10.35 -11.82 -0.11
C GLN A 177 10.71 -11.37 1.31
N ARG A 178 10.05 -10.30 1.80
CA ARG A 178 10.24 -9.74 3.15
C ARG A 178 9.54 -10.56 4.22
N ASN A 179 8.37 -11.12 3.88
CA ASN A 179 7.48 -11.82 4.80
C ASN A 179 7.56 -13.34 4.60
N VAL A 180 8.67 -13.95 5.02
CA VAL A 180 8.87 -15.41 4.94
C VAL A 180 8.00 -16.13 5.98
N PRO A 181 7.20 -17.15 5.59
CA PRO A 181 6.42 -17.92 6.55
C PRO A 181 7.30 -18.65 7.57
N GLY A 182 6.85 -18.66 8.82
CA GLY A 182 7.50 -19.38 9.91
C GLY A 182 7.34 -20.89 9.76
N GLN A 183 6.16 -21.37 9.35
CA GLN A 183 5.89 -22.80 9.22
C GLN A 183 6.46 -23.39 7.92
N GLN A 184 7.25 -24.47 8.04
CA GLN A 184 7.84 -25.17 6.89
C GLN A 184 6.77 -25.69 5.92
N TYR A 185 5.63 -26.15 6.43
CA TYR A 185 4.50 -26.57 5.60
C TYR A 185 3.95 -25.41 4.75
N THR A 186 3.72 -24.23 5.34
CA THR A 186 3.27 -23.03 4.64
C THR A 186 4.26 -22.64 3.54
N ARG A 187 5.57 -22.69 3.81
CA ARG A 187 6.61 -22.42 2.80
C ARG A 187 6.53 -23.39 1.62
N LYS A 188 6.44 -24.71 1.88
CA LYS A 188 6.31 -25.74 0.83
C LYS A 188 5.05 -25.53 -0.01
N LYS A 189 3.93 -25.25 0.66
CA LYS A 189 2.65 -24.97 0.00
C LYS A 189 2.73 -23.74 -0.90
N LEU A 190 3.28 -22.63 -0.40
CA LEU A 190 3.46 -21.40 -1.18
C LEU A 190 4.33 -21.60 -2.42
N VAL A 191 5.48 -22.28 -2.27
CA VAL A 191 6.37 -22.55 -3.41
C VAL A 191 5.63 -23.34 -4.49
N ARG A 192 4.87 -24.37 -4.11
CA ARG A 192 4.05 -25.16 -5.04
C ARG A 192 2.98 -24.30 -5.70
N ASP A 193 2.20 -23.57 -4.92
CA ASP A 193 1.05 -22.84 -5.41
C ASP A 193 1.48 -21.67 -6.32
N LEU A 194 2.57 -20.96 -5.98
CA LEU A 194 3.19 -19.93 -6.83
C LEU A 194 3.78 -20.52 -8.13
N SER A 195 4.39 -21.70 -8.07
CA SER A 195 5.00 -22.36 -9.23
C SER A 195 3.98 -22.70 -10.32
N ASN A 196 2.71 -22.94 -9.95
CA ASN A 196 1.63 -23.18 -10.91
C ASN A 196 1.45 -22.00 -11.88
N TYR A 197 1.80 -20.79 -11.47
CA TYR A 197 1.63 -19.56 -12.26
C TYR A 197 2.93 -19.03 -12.88
N LYS A 198 4.08 -19.71 -12.66
CA LYS A 198 5.39 -19.32 -13.21
C LYS A 198 5.37 -19.07 -14.72
N LYS A 199 4.60 -19.89 -15.47
CA LYS A 199 4.48 -19.77 -16.93
C LYS A 199 3.74 -18.50 -17.40
N PHE A 200 2.87 -17.96 -16.56
CA PHE A 200 2.09 -16.76 -16.87
C PHE A 200 2.82 -15.48 -16.51
N LEU A 201 3.78 -15.55 -15.58
CA LEU A 201 4.59 -14.44 -15.11
C LEU A 201 5.29 -13.69 -16.27
N LYS A 202 5.03 -12.38 -16.35
CA LYS A 202 5.60 -11.47 -17.35
C LYS A 202 6.62 -10.53 -16.72
N GLY A 203 7.59 -10.09 -17.54
CA GLY A 203 8.69 -9.23 -17.12
C GLY A 203 9.91 -10.01 -16.66
N LYS A 204 11.11 -9.59 -17.09
CA LYS A 204 12.38 -10.21 -16.69
C LYS A 204 12.61 -10.04 -15.18
N LYS A 205 12.43 -8.81 -14.69
CA LYS A 205 12.55 -8.47 -13.26
C LYS A 205 11.63 -9.32 -12.37
N ASN A 206 10.36 -9.47 -12.75
CA ASN A 206 9.42 -10.29 -11.99
C ASN A 206 9.82 -11.76 -11.97
N LYS A 207 10.35 -12.31 -13.08
CA LYS A 207 10.85 -13.70 -13.12
C LYS A 207 12.06 -13.91 -12.22
N GLU A 208 12.99 -12.95 -12.21
CA GLU A 208 14.16 -12.97 -11.33
C GLU A 208 13.72 -12.89 -9.86
N LEU A 209 12.84 -11.95 -9.54
CA LEU A 209 12.31 -11.77 -8.19
C LEU A 209 11.53 -13.01 -7.70
N PHE A 210 10.71 -13.60 -8.56
CA PHE A 210 10.03 -14.86 -8.28
C PHE A 210 11.02 -15.97 -7.94
N GLN A 211 12.09 -16.11 -8.72
CA GLN A 211 13.11 -17.11 -8.49
C GLN A 211 13.76 -16.90 -7.12
N THR A 212 14.16 -15.66 -6.79
CA THR A 212 14.68 -15.28 -5.47
C THR A 212 13.73 -15.63 -4.32
N VAL A 213 12.43 -15.35 -4.45
CA VAL A 213 11.43 -15.69 -3.43
C VAL A 213 11.35 -17.21 -3.26
N THR A 214 11.26 -17.97 -4.35
CA THR A 214 11.12 -19.43 -4.26
C THR A 214 12.38 -20.11 -3.73
N ASP A 215 13.57 -19.60 -4.07
CA ASP A 215 14.83 -20.17 -3.59
C ASP A 215 15.01 -19.89 -2.10
N LYS A 216 14.74 -18.66 -1.65
CA LYS A 216 14.73 -18.30 -0.23
C LYS A 216 13.81 -19.20 0.59
N TYR A 217 12.64 -19.54 0.05
CA TYR A 217 11.71 -20.42 0.75
C TYR A 217 12.19 -21.89 0.75
N ARG A 218 12.93 -22.32 -0.27
CA ARG A 218 13.49 -23.67 -0.38
C ARG A 218 14.73 -23.89 0.48
N GLU A 219 15.59 -22.89 0.63
CA GLU A 219 16.79 -22.96 1.48
C GLU A 219 16.43 -23.35 2.92
N SER A 220 15.28 -22.87 3.39
CA SER A 220 14.72 -23.17 4.70
C SER A 220 14.02 -24.53 4.84
N PHE A 221 14.19 -25.44 3.86
CA PHE A 221 13.71 -26.82 3.92
C PHE A 221 14.73 -27.79 4.50
N ASN A 222 16.01 -27.40 4.48
CA ASN A 222 17.13 -28.13 5.08
C ASN A 222 17.37 -27.65 6.51
#